data_AF-A0A3A0UL25-F1
#
_entry.id   AF-A0A3A0UL25-F1
#
_cell.length_a   1.000
_cell.length_b   1.000
_cell.length_c   1.000
_cell.angle_alpha   90.00
_cell.angle_beta   90.00
_cell.angle_gamma   90.00
#
_symmetry.space_group_name_H-M   'P 1'
#
loop_
_entity.id
_entity.type
_entity.pdbx_description
1 polymer ?
#
loop_
_entity_poly.entity_id
_entity_poly.type
_entity_poly.pdbx_seq_one_letter_code
_entity_poly.pdbx_strand_id
1 'polypeptide(L)'
;DTYMPLPIFLSHQLAKRLSDVRKDDILQYLRPDGKVQVTVEYDEQDKPVRIDTIVLSTQHAEDIELDQIKDDIKTHVIYPTVPESLLDEQTKFYINPTGRFVIGGPQGDAGLTGRKIIVDTYGGYARHGGGCFSGKDPTKVDRSAAYAARYVAKN
;
A
#
# COMPACT_ATOMS: atom_id res chain seq x y z
N ASP A 1 -12.01 -1.69 16.19
CA ASP A 1 -11.67 -2.10 14.81
C ASP A 1 -11.80 -1.00 13.79
N THR A 2 -11.05 -1.10 12.68
CA THR A 2 -11.07 -0.11 11.58
C THR A 2 -12.23 -0.32 10.62
N TYR A 3 -12.82 -1.53 10.58
CA TYR A 3 -13.88 -1.95 9.65
C TYR A 3 -13.53 -1.68 8.18
N MET A 4 -12.29 -1.95 7.78
CA MET A 4 -11.78 -1.79 6.42
C MET A 4 -11.48 -3.16 5.79
N PRO A 5 -11.59 -3.31 4.46
CA PRO A 5 -11.16 -4.54 3.79
C PRO A 5 -9.67 -4.79 4.02
N LEU A 6 -9.32 -6.05 4.33
CA LEU A 6 -7.96 -6.44 4.68
C LEU A 6 -6.89 -6.09 3.60
N PRO A 7 -7.14 -6.29 2.28
CA PRO A 7 -6.11 -6.06 1.25
C PRO A 7 -5.66 -4.59 1.18
N ILE A 8 -6.61 -3.64 1.19
CA ILE A 8 -6.31 -2.21 1.16
C ILE A 8 -5.70 -1.74 2.47
N PHE A 9 -6.16 -2.30 3.60
CA PHE A 9 -5.60 -2.00 4.91
C PHE A 9 -4.13 -2.39 4.98
N LEU A 10 -3.77 -3.63 4.64
CA LEU A 10 -2.38 -4.10 4.67
C LEU A 10 -1.51 -3.37 3.64
N SER A 11 -2.01 -3.13 2.43
CA SER A 11 -1.26 -2.38 1.41
C SER A 11 -0.88 -0.97 1.91
N HIS A 12 -1.80 -0.28 2.59
CA HIS A 12 -1.53 1.02 3.20
C HIS A 12 -0.58 0.95 4.39
N GLN A 13 -0.72 -0.06 5.27
CA GLN A 13 0.20 -0.22 6.40
C GLN A 13 1.63 -0.46 5.92
N LEU A 14 1.82 -1.28 4.89
CA LEU A 14 3.14 -1.55 4.30
C LEU A 14 3.74 -0.30 3.64
N ALA A 15 2.94 0.46 2.87
CA ALA A 15 3.38 1.71 2.26
C ALA A 15 3.73 2.78 3.32
N LYS A 16 2.96 2.84 4.41
CA LYS A 16 3.28 3.69 5.56
C LYS A 16 4.59 3.23 6.20
N ARG A 17 4.76 1.92 6.44
CA ARG A 17 5.97 1.38 7.07
C ARG A 17 7.22 1.64 6.24
N LEU A 18 7.15 1.56 4.90
CA LEU A 18 8.23 2.01 4.00
C LEU A 18 8.63 3.47 4.25
N SER A 19 7.63 4.34 4.44
CA SER A 19 7.90 5.74 4.73
C SER A 19 8.48 5.94 6.12
N ASP A 20 8.02 5.18 7.11
CA ASP A 20 8.52 5.24 8.49
C ASP A 20 9.99 4.83 8.55
N VAL A 21 10.36 3.63 8.05
CA VAL A 21 11.76 3.14 8.10
C VAL A 21 12.73 4.03 7.33
N ARG A 22 12.26 4.75 6.31
CA ARG A 22 13.05 5.74 5.58
C ARG A 22 13.24 7.03 6.38
N LYS A 23 12.20 7.53 7.05
CA LYS A 23 12.25 8.78 7.81
C LYS A 23 12.93 8.63 9.17
N ASP A 24 12.90 7.41 9.71
CA ASP A 24 13.56 7.04 10.96
C ASP A 24 15.02 6.59 10.74
N ASP A 25 15.54 6.76 9.51
CA ASP A 25 16.91 6.39 9.11
C ASP A 25 17.31 4.93 9.38
N ILE A 26 16.32 4.03 9.47
CA ILE A 26 16.53 2.57 9.60
C ILE A 26 17.07 2.01 8.28
N LEU A 27 16.45 2.39 7.15
CA LEU A 27 16.88 2.00 5.81
C LEU A 27 17.22 3.27 5.00
N GLN A 28 18.42 3.80 5.22
CA GLN A 28 18.85 5.13 4.71
C GLN A 28 18.97 5.20 3.18
N TYR A 29 19.10 4.05 2.52
CA TYR A 29 19.17 3.99 1.05
C TYR A 29 17.80 4.17 0.38
N LEU A 30 16.69 4.06 1.12
CA LEU A 30 15.35 4.21 0.56
C LEU A 30 15.07 5.65 0.13
N ARG A 31 14.37 5.79 -0.99
CA ARG A 31 13.91 7.06 -1.53
C ARG A 31 12.38 7.15 -1.46
N PRO A 32 11.78 8.33 -1.69
CA PRO A 32 10.37 8.55 -1.38
C PRO A 32 9.36 7.77 -2.23
N ASP A 33 9.70 7.40 -3.48
CA ASP A 33 8.76 6.74 -4.38
C ASP A 33 8.66 5.23 -4.09
N GLY A 34 7.45 4.69 -4.17
CA GLY A 34 7.18 3.29 -3.87
C GLY A 34 5.74 2.90 -4.09
N LYS A 35 5.51 1.61 -4.35
CA LYS A 35 4.21 1.01 -4.62
C LYS A 35 4.11 -0.33 -3.90
N VAL A 36 2.94 -0.59 -3.34
CA VAL A 36 2.63 -1.85 -2.64
C VAL A 36 1.32 -2.40 -3.18
N GLN A 37 1.26 -3.72 -3.33
CA GLN A 37 0.05 -4.48 -3.62
C GLN A 37 0.04 -5.75 -2.77
N VAL A 38 -1.14 -6.07 -2.22
CA VAL A 38 -1.37 -7.28 -1.42
C VAL A 38 -2.54 -8.05 -2.02
N THR A 39 -2.31 -9.33 -2.30
CA THR A 39 -3.34 -10.29 -2.71
C THR A 39 -3.66 -11.19 -1.52
N VAL A 40 -4.94 -11.25 -1.15
CA VAL A 40 -5.43 -12.03 -0.01
C VAL A 40 -6.31 -13.17 -0.54
N GLU A 41 -6.14 -14.35 0.02
CA GLU A 41 -6.99 -15.51 -0.24
C GLU A 41 -8.18 -15.49 0.73
N TYR A 42 -9.38 -15.72 0.19
CA TYR A 42 -10.64 -15.75 0.92
C TYR A 42 -11.31 -17.10 0.78
N ASP A 43 -11.93 -17.59 1.85
CA ASP A 43 -12.74 -18.81 1.82
C ASP A 43 -14.13 -18.57 1.20
N GLU A 44 -14.93 -19.64 1.10
CA GLU A 44 -16.30 -19.60 0.56
C GLU A 44 -17.26 -18.73 1.39
N GLN A 45 -16.87 -18.34 2.62
CA GLN A 45 -17.63 -17.49 3.52
C GLN A 45 -17.08 -16.06 3.58
N ASP A 46 -16.26 -15.66 2.61
CA ASP A 46 -15.62 -14.35 2.50
C ASP A 46 -14.73 -13.99 3.71
N LYS A 47 -14.15 -14.99 4.39
CA LYS A 47 -13.17 -14.76 5.45
C LYS A 47 -11.75 -14.83 4.92
N PRO A 48 -10.86 -13.91 5.33
CA PRO A 48 -9.46 -13.95 4.92
C PRO A 48 -8.75 -15.15 5.56
N VAL A 49 -8.12 -15.96 4.73
CA VAL A 49 -7.40 -17.18 5.16
C VAL A 49 -5.90 -16.89 5.30
N ARG A 50 -5.31 -16.28 4.27
CA ARG A 50 -3.86 -16.05 4.16
C ARG A 50 -3.54 -14.95 3.15
N ILE A 51 -2.29 -14.47 3.15
CA ILE A 51 -1.75 -13.63 2.09
C ILE A 51 -1.13 -14.53 1.01
N ASP A 52 -1.69 -14.50 -0.19
CA ASP A 52 -1.11 -15.24 -1.32
C ASP A 52 0.14 -14.56 -1.86
N THR A 53 0.07 -13.25 -2.09
CA THR A 53 1.13 -12.51 -2.75
C THR A 53 1.28 -11.10 -2.19
N ILE A 54 2.53 -10.69 -1.94
CA ILE A 54 2.91 -9.29 -1.68
C ILE A 54 3.84 -8.84 -2.80
N VAL A 55 3.47 -7.74 -3.47
CA VAL A 55 4.33 -7.04 -4.43
C VAL A 55 4.71 -5.69 -3.83
N LEU A 56 6.01 -5.42 -3.78
CA LEU A 56 6.54 -4.17 -3.25
C LEU A 56 7.67 -3.68 -4.15
N SER A 57 7.49 -2.49 -4.72
CA SER A 57 8.54 -1.79 -5.45
C SER A 57 8.86 -0.50 -4.72
N THR A 58 10.11 -0.28 -4.36
CA THR A 58 10.55 0.94 -3.67
C THR A 58 11.79 1.52 -4.34
N GLN A 59 11.80 2.84 -4.48
CA GLN A 59 12.92 3.58 -5.02
C GLN A 59 14.09 3.55 -4.03
N HIS A 60 15.31 3.45 -4.54
CA HIS A 60 16.51 3.30 -3.71
C HIS A 60 17.72 4.08 -4.27
N ALA A 61 18.77 4.21 -3.46
CA ALA A 61 20.07 4.72 -3.89
C ALA A 61 20.74 3.77 -4.90
N GLU A 62 21.73 4.27 -5.64
CA GLU A 62 22.41 3.49 -6.68
C GLU A 62 23.29 2.37 -6.12
N ASP A 63 23.90 2.60 -4.95
CA ASP A 63 24.97 1.76 -4.39
C ASP A 63 24.46 0.65 -3.44
N ILE A 64 23.23 0.17 -3.63
CA ILE A 64 22.65 -0.90 -2.80
C ILE A 64 22.27 -2.12 -3.66
N GLU A 65 22.65 -3.29 -3.18
CA GLU A 65 22.38 -4.56 -3.85
C GLU A 65 20.92 -4.98 -3.69
N LEU A 66 20.35 -5.58 -4.74
CA LEU A 66 18.96 -5.99 -4.77
C LEU A 66 18.62 -7.02 -3.68
N ASP A 67 19.54 -7.94 -3.39
CA ASP A 67 19.30 -8.98 -2.38
C ASP A 67 19.26 -8.39 -0.96
N GLN A 68 20.11 -7.38 -0.68
CA GLN A 68 20.03 -6.62 0.56
C GLN A 68 18.67 -5.91 0.68
N ILE A 69 18.18 -5.28 -0.40
CA ILE A 69 16.85 -4.66 -0.42
C ILE A 69 15.76 -5.69 -0.10
N LYS A 70 15.81 -6.88 -0.70
CA LYS A 70 14.80 -7.93 -0.46
C LYS A 70 14.76 -8.34 1.02
N ASP A 71 15.91 -8.56 1.62
CA ASP A 71 16.02 -9.02 3.01
C ASP A 71 15.60 -7.93 4.00
N ASP A 72 16.01 -6.68 3.75
CA ASP A 72 15.64 -5.53 4.57
C ASP A 72 14.14 -5.23 4.50
N ILE A 73 13.54 -5.29 3.32
CA ILE A 73 12.10 -5.09 3.16
C ILE A 73 11.32 -6.19 3.86
N LYS A 74 11.75 -7.46 3.79
CA LYS A 74 11.10 -8.53 4.56
C LYS A 74 11.17 -8.25 6.07
N THR A 75 12.38 -7.96 6.56
CA THR A 75 12.69 -7.83 7.99
C THR A 75 12.09 -6.58 8.62
N HIS A 76 12.23 -5.43 7.98
CA HIS A 76 11.88 -4.14 8.57
C HIS A 76 10.51 -3.63 8.14
N VAL A 77 9.94 -4.15 7.05
CA VAL A 77 8.66 -3.69 6.49
C VAL A 77 7.59 -4.76 6.56
N ILE A 78 7.82 -5.95 6.00
CA ILE A 78 6.75 -6.96 5.84
C ILE A 78 6.43 -7.65 7.17
N TYR A 79 7.40 -8.32 7.79
CA TYR A 79 7.17 -9.09 9.01
C TYR A 79 6.67 -8.26 10.21
N PRO A 80 7.10 -6.99 10.40
CA PRO A 80 6.55 -6.15 11.45
C PRO A 80 5.13 -5.63 11.18
N THR A 81 4.65 -5.70 9.93
CA THR A 81 3.38 -5.11 9.52
C THR A 81 2.28 -6.14 9.31
N VAL A 82 2.62 -7.29 8.73
CA VAL A 82 1.66 -8.35 8.39
C VAL A 82 1.61 -9.35 9.54
N PRO A 83 0.43 -9.65 10.10
CA PRO A 83 0.28 -10.68 11.12
C PRO A 83 0.87 -12.02 10.63
N GLU A 84 1.71 -12.63 11.47
CA GLU A 84 2.37 -13.91 11.16
C GLU A 84 1.36 -15.01 10.83
N SER A 85 0.19 -15.01 11.48
CA SER A 85 -0.89 -15.97 11.22
C SER A 85 -1.47 -15.92 9.80
N LEU A 86 -1.15 -14.88 9.02
CA LEU A 86 -1.58 -14.74 7.62
C LEU A 86 -0.45 -15.02 6.62
N LEU A 87 0.76 -15.28 7.10
CA LEU A 87 1.93 -15.60 6.27
C LEU A 87 2.25 -17.09 6.38
N ASP A 88 2.61 -17.70 5.26
CA ASP A 88 3.02 -19.10 5.21
C ASP A 88 4.17 -19.31 4.20
N GLU A 89 4.65 -20.55 4.10
CA GLU A 89 5.73 -20.94 3.18
C GLU A 89 5.38 -20.76 1.70
N GLN A 90 4.08 -20.67 1.36
CA GLN A 90 3.58 -20.48 0.00
C GLN A 90 3.32 -18.99 -0.34
N THR A 91 3.41 -18.09 0.64
CA THR A 91 3.29 -16.65 0.40
C THR A 91 4.40 -16.17 -0.54
N LYS A 92 4.00 -15.56 -1.66
CA LYS A 92 4.93 -15.06 -2.68
C LYS A 92 5.33 -13.62 -2.38
N PHE A 93 6.64 -13.36 -2.35
CA PHE A 93 7.18 -12.02 -2.17
C PHE A 93 7.87 -11.55 -3.44
N TYR A 94 7.32 -10.52 -4.09
CA TYR A 94 7.92 -9.84 -5.23
C TYR A 94 8.43 -8.47 -4.79
N ILE A 95 9.71 -8.40 -4.43
CA ILE A 95 10.35 -7.16 -3.99
C ILE A 95 11.28 -6.66 -5.08
N ASN A 96 11.02 -5.43 -5.56
CA ASN A 96 11.67 -4.81 -6.72
C ASN A 96 11.84 -5.80 -7.89
N PRO A 97 10.75 -6.41 -8.42
CA PRO A 97 10.83 -7.45 -9.44
C PRO A 97 11.44 -6.96 -10.77
N THR A 98 11.40 -5.65 -11.03
CA THR A 98 12.07 -5.01 -12.18
C THR A 98 13.58 -4.85 -11.97
N GLY A 99 14.11 -5.25 -10.81
CA GLY A 99 15.49 -5.06 -10.39
C GLY A 99 15.74 -3.64 -9.90
N ARG A 100 16.23 -2.79 -10.80
CA ARG A 100 16.76 -1.46 -10.44
C ARG A 100 15.67 -0.39 -10.49
N PHE A 101 15.46 0.32 -9.37
CA PHE A 101 14.54 1.46 -9.27
C PHE A 101 15.21 2.67 -8.60
N VAL A 102 16.14 3.31 -9.31
CA VAL A 102 16.89 4.48 -8.82
C VAL A 102 16.22 5.81 -9.19
N ILE A 103 15.73 5.92 -10.43
CA ILE A 103 15.01 7.11 -10.92
C ILE A 103 13.52 6.92 -10.65
N GLY A 104 12.91 7.84 -9.91
CA GLY A 104 11.51 7.81 -9.52
C GLY A 104 10.94 9.20 -9.29
N GLY A 105 9.73 9.26 -8.73
CA GLY A 105 9.02 10.52 -8.52
C GLY A 105 8.67 11.22 -9.85
N PRO A 106 8.50 12.55 -9.84
CA PRO A 106 8.08 13.30 -11.03
C PRO A 106 9.04 13.21 -12.22
N GLN A 107 10.31 12.85 -12.00
CA GLN A 107 11.27 12.62 -13.07
C GLN A 107 10.96 11.32 -13.84
N GLY A 108 10.38 10.32 -13.17
CA GLY A 108 10.05 9.02 -13.76
C GLY A 108 8.61 8.90 -14.24
N ASP A 109 7.66 9.60 -13.63
CA ASP A 109 6.23 9.52 -13.97
C ASP A 109 5.46 10.80 -13.57
N ALA A 110 4.59 11.29 -14.45
CA ALA A 110 3.84 12.53 -14.22
C ALA A 110 2.74 12.34 -13.18
N GLY A 111 2.76 13.14 -12.11
CA GLY A 111 1.76 13.13 -11.04
C GLY A 111 0.59 14.09 -11.30
N LEU A 112 -0.65 13.65 -11.08
CA LEU A 112 -1.84 14.50 -11.12
C LEU A 112 -2.77 14.21 -9.94
N THR A 113 -3.39 15.27 -9.40
CA THR A 113 -4.42 15.18 -8.37
C THR A 113 -5.57 14.26 -8.79
N GLY A 114 -6.06 13.42 -7.88
CA GLY A 114 -7.23 12.59 -8.13
C GLY A 114 -6.99 11.39 -9.05
N ARG A 115 -5.74 10.97 -9.26
CA ARG A 115 -5.40 9.77 -10.05
C ARG A 115 -5.15 8.51 -9.20
N LYS A 116 -5.56 8.54 -7.93
CA LYS A 116 -5.42 7.44 -6.95
C LYS A 116 -6.72 7.19 -6.17
N ILE A 117 -7.87 7.53 -6.73
CA ILE A 117 -9.18 7.49 -6.04
C ILE A 117 -9.57 6.12 -5.44
N ILE A 118 -9.13 5.01 -6.05
CA ILE A 118 -9.39 3.67 -5.51
C ILE A 118 -8.48 3.35 -4.32
N VAL A 119 -7.25 3.87 -4.35
CA VAL A 119 -6.29 3.80 -3.23
C VAL A 119 -6.75 4.69 -2.08
N ASP A 120 -7.33 5.87 -2.39
CA ASP A 120 -7.90 6.81 -1.42
C ASP A 120 -9.17 6.27 -0.72
N THR A 121 -9.74 5.16 -1.21
CA THR A 121 -11.00 4.60 -0.69
C THR A 121 -10.84 3.16 -0.21
N TYR A 122 -11.34 2.18 -0.97
CA TYR A 122 -11.57 0.82 -0.49
C TYR A 122 -10.81 -0.23 -1.29
N GLY A 123 -9.81 0.17 -2.09
CA GLY A 123 -8.95 -0.76 -2.83
C GLY A 123 -9.69 -1.66 -3.82
N GLY A 124 -10.81 -1.17 -4.37
CA GLY A 124 -11.65 -1.91 -5.32
C GLY A 124 -12.70 -2.81 -4.66
N TYR A 125 -12.66 -2.98 -3.34
CA TYR A 125 -13.61 -3.82 -2.61
C TYR A 125 -15.04 -3.25 -2.60
N ALA A 126 -15.15 -1.92 -2.59
CA ALA A 126 -16.42 -1.21 -2.69
C ALA A 126 -16.45 -0.32 -3.94
N ARG A 127 -17.67 0.01 -4.37
CA ARG A 127 -17.91 0.83 -5.56
C ARG A 127 -17.50 2.29 -5.32
N HIS A 128 -17.08 2.96 -6.38
CA HIS A 128 -16.63 4.35 -6.32
C HIS A 128 -17.43 5.22 -7.31
N GLY A 129 -17.89 6.39 -6.87
CA GLY A 129 -18.74 7.29 -7.68
C GLY A 129 -17.99 8.15 -8.72
N GLY A 130 -16.65 8.16 -8.66
CA GLY A 130 -15.77 8.79 -9.65
C GLY A 130 -15.11 10.11 -9.23
N GLY A 131 -15.68 10.81 -8.24
CA GLY A 131 -15.14 12.07 -7.72
C GLY A 131 -13.86 11.90 -6.90
N CYS A 132 -12.81 12.65 -7.19
CA CYS A 132 -11.62 12.73 -6.33
C CYS A 132 -11.88 13.60 -5.07
N PHE A 133 -11.07 13.42 -4.02
CA PHE A 133 -11.21 14.15 -2.76
C PHE A 133 -10.27 15.34 -2.61
N SER A 134 -8.99 15.13 -2.92
CA SER A 134 -7.94 16.13 -2.69
C SER A 134 -8.15 17.40 -3.53
N GLY A 135 -7.89 18.56 -2.92
CA GLY A 135 -8.09 19.87 -3.56
C GLY A 135 -9.52 20.40 -3.50
N LYS A 136 -10.47 19.67 -2.89
CA LYS A 136 -11.86 20.10 -2.74
C LYS A 136 -12.19 20.47 -1.29
N ASP A 137 -12.79 21.64 -1.11
CA ASP A 137 -13.37 22.05 0.17
C ASP A 137 -14.64 21.23 0.51
N PRO A 138 -15.10 21.18 1.76
CA PRO A 138 -16.15 20.27 2.19
C PRO A 138 -17.55 20.60 1.64
N THR A 139 -17.73 21.73 0.93
CA THR A 139 -18.99 22.00 0.21
C THR A 139 -19.16 21.10 -1.02
N LYS A 140 -18.08 20.45 -1.51
CA LYS A 140 -18.12 19.58 -2.69
C LYS A 140 -18.54 18.18 -2.26
N VAL A 141 -19.72 17.76 -2.73
CA VAL A 141 -20.35 16.50 -2.33
C VAL A 141 -19.53 15.26 -2.65
N ASP A 142 -18.66 15.31 -3.67
CA ASP A 142 -17.69 14.24 -3.94
C ASP A 142 -16.89 13.84 -2.70
N ARG A 143 -16.60 14.80 -1.81
CA ARG A 143 -15.85 14.58 -0.57
C ARG A 143 -16.77 14.43 0.63
N SER A 144 -17.65 15.41 0.88
CA SER A 144 -18.46 15.42 2.10
C SER A 144 -19.48 14.29 2.15
N ALA A 145 -20.17 14.00 1.05
CA ALA A 145 -21.13 12.90 1.00
C ALA A 145 -20.42 11.53 1.04
N ALA A 146 -19.23 11.40 0.42
CA ALA A 146 -18.44 10.17 0.52
C ALA A 146 -18.01 9.88 1.97
N TYR A 147 -17.58 10.91 2.71
CA TYR A 147 -17.20 10.76 4.12
C TYR A 147 -18.42 10.45 5.01
N ALA A 148 -19.56 11.09 4.76
CA ALA A 148 -20.81 10.80 5.47
C ALA A 148 -21.29 9.37 5.19
N ALA A 149 -21.19 8.89 3.95
CA ALA A 149 -21.53 7.51 3.58
C ALA A 149 -20.63 6.50 4.30
N ARG A 150 -19.32 6.76 4.41
CA ARG A 150 -18.41 5.93 5.22
C ARG A 150 -18.80 5.93 6.69
N TYR A 151 -19.17 7.09 7.24
CA TYR A 151 -19.60 7.21 8.63
C TYR A 151 -20.84 6.33 8.88
N VAL A 152 -21.87 6.43 8.04
CA VAL A 152 -23.07 5.61 8.17
C VAL A 152 -22.77 4.13 8.00
N ALA A 153 -21.93 3.73 7.03
CA ALA A 153 -21.60 2.31 6.83
C ALA A 153 -20.75 1.68 7.96
N LYS A 154 -20.07 2.50 8.76
CA LYS A 154 -19.23 2.04 9.87
C LYS A 154 -20.00 1.86 11.18
N ASN A 155 -21.09 2.60 11.37
CA ASN A 155 -21.90 2.63 12.61
C ASN A 155 -23.19 1.84 12.42
#